data_AF-A0A914A843-F1
#
_entry.id   AF-A0A914A843-F1
#
_cell.length_a   1.000
_cell.length_b   1.000
_cell.length_c   1.000
_cell.angle_alpha   90.00
_cell.angle_beta   90.00
_cell.angle_gamma   90.00
#
_symmetry.space_group_name_H-M   'P 1'
#
loop_
_entity.id
_entity.type
_entity.pdbx_description
1 polymer ?
#
loop_
_entity_poly.entity_id
_entity_poly.type
_entity_poly.pdbx_seq_one_letter_code
_entity_poly.pdbx_strand_id
1 'polypeptide(L)'
;MQNPADFITHYGSVYFDYDVDTSLFSVPQFRGCDEILQAGHNVSGIYTIFPAGFNDGLQVNCDMKSDGGGWIVIQRRQDGSVDFYRTRNWADYQVGFGSLSGEFWLGNDNLRSLTETEGKWQLRIDLEDWENNTAWAEYDDFQIHGDNYTLQVNSYNTRSTAGDSLTYHNGMMFSTKDRDNDKDSRVCARLHVAATFMALCLLITKNNASYHNGMMRSTKATDNENSPNLCARQRKGTCRLLQT
;
A
#
# COMPACT_ATOMS: atom_id res chain seq x y z
N MET A 1 -5.40 -27.02 51.12
CA MET A 1 -4.97 -25.69 50.64
C MET A 1 -3.73 -25.90 49.81
N GLN A 2 -3.86 -25.78 48.49
CA GLN A 2 -2.75 -25.95 47.54
C GLN A 2 -2.23 -24.58 47.12
N ASN A 3 -0.91 -24.49 46.90
CA ASN A 3 -0.16 -23.26 46.73
C ASN A 3 -0.53 -22.55 45.39
N PRO A 4 -0.79 -21.23 45.38
CA PRO A 4 -1.22 -20.48 44.18
C PRO A 4 -0.23 -20.45 43.01
N ALA A 5 1.00 -20.93 43.18
CA ALA A 5 2.04 -20.90 42.15
C ALA A 5 1.82 -21.93 41.01
N ASP A 6 1.01 -22.96 41.22
CA ASP A 6 0.85 -24.05 40.25
C ASP A 6 -0.10 -23.72 39.07
N PHE A 7 -0.81 -22.58 39.10
CA PHE A 7 -1.74 -22.18 38.04
C PHE A 7 -1.12 -21.32 36.92
N ILE A 8 0.12 -20.85 37.08
CA ILE A 8 0.74 -19.87 36.17
C ILE A 8 1.30 -20.50 34.88
N THR A 9 1.43 -21.83 34.80
CA THR A 9 2.34 -22.46 33.83
C THR A 9 1.70 -23.15 32.61
N HIS A 10 0.40 -23.04 32.33
CA HIS A 10 -0.15 -23.77 31.16
C HIS A 10 -1.13 -23.08 30.21
N TYR A 11 -1.72 -21.93 30.55
CA TYR A 11 -2.54 -21.20 29.58
C TYR A 11 -2.32 -19.71 29.74
N GLY A 12 -2.05 -19.03 28.62
CA GLY A 12 -1.92 -17.59 28.55
C GLY A 12 -3.08 -16.92 29.28
N SER A 13 -2.72 -15.93 30.09
CA SER A 13 -3.58 -15.19 31.02
C SER A 13 -4.94 -14.78 30.43
N VAL A 14 -6.00 -15.43 30.90
CA VAL A 14 -7.37 -14.89 30.89
C VAL A 14 -7.70 -14.52 32.33
N TYR A 15 -7.75 -13.23 32.63
CA TYR A 15 -8.25 -12.72 33.89
C TYR A 15 -9.78 -12.81 33.87
N PHE A 16 -10.35 -13.67 34.70
CA PHE A 16 -11.77 -13.57 35.05
C PHE A 16 -11.83 -12.81 36.38
N ASP A 17 -12.11 -11.52 36.29
CA ASP A 17 -12.53 -10.76 37.47
C ASP A 17 -13.99 -11.14 37.78
N TYR A 18 -14.27 -11.45 39.05
CA TYR A 18 -15.59 -11.91 39.53
C TYR A 18 -16.40 -10.75 40.11
N ASP A 19 -16.16 -9.53 39.65
CA ASP A 19 -16.93 -8.35 40.03
C ASP A 19 -17.88 -7.93 38.90
N VAL A 20 -19.16 -8.21 39.11
CA VAL A 20 -20.30 -7.84 38.27
C VAL A 20 -20.60 -6.34 38.44
N ASP A 21 -19.66 -5.46 38.05
CA ASP A 21 -19.96 -4.05 37.70
C ASP A 21 -18.78 -3.29 37.06
N THR A 22 -17.84 -3.97 36.38
CA THR A 22 -16.91 -3.28 35.48
C THR A 22 -17.48 -3.33 34.07
N SER A 23 -17.90 -2.18 33.54
CA SER A 23 -18.12 -2.03 32.10
C SER A 23 -16.86 -2.54 31.40
N LEU A 24 -16.98 -3.67 30.68
CA LEU A 24 -15.94 -4.28 29.86
C LEU A 24 -15.09 -3.17 29.23
N PHE A 25 -13.80 -3.13 29.57
CA PHE A 25 -12.86 -2.20 28.95
C PHE A 25 -13.05 -2.26 27.44
N SER A 26 -13.67 -1.22 26.85
CA SER A 26 -13.78 -1.13 25.40
C SER A 26 -12.37 -1.00 24.88
N VAL A 27 -11.87 -2.02 24.18
CA VAL A 27 -10.58 -1.93 23.49
C VAL A 27 -10.63 -0.69 22.61
N PRO A 28 -9.69 0.27 22.75
CA PRO A 28 -9.68 1.48 21.93
C PRO A 28 -9.70 1.09 20.45
N GLN A 29 -10.70 1.58 19.72
CA GLN A 29 -10.82 1.37 18.27
C GLN A 29 -10.16 2.54 17.56
N PHE A 30 -8.96 2.32 17.06
CA PHE A 30 -8.23 3.31 16.27
C PHE A 30 -8.63 3.21 14.80
N ARG A 31 -8.93 4.34 14.15
CA ARG A 31 -9.38 4.37 12.75
C ARG A 31 -8.23 4.20 11.76
N GLY A 32 -7.02 4.55 12.16
CA GLY A 32 -5.84 4.53 11.30
C GLY A 32 -4.54 4.26 12.06
N CYS A 33 -3.47 4.02 11.30
CA CYS A 33 -2.14 3.82 11.86
C CYS A 33 -1.59 5.09 12.53
N ASP A 34 -2.05 6.26 12.12
CA ASP A 34 -1.74 7.56 12.72
C ASP A 34 -2.29 7.68 14.14
N GLU A 35 -3.55 7.29 14.38
CA GLU A 35 -4.16 7.28 15.72
C GLU A 35 -3.46 6.28 16.63
N ILE A 36 -3.09 5.10 16.08
CA ILE A 36 -2.28 4.10 16.80
C ILE A 36 -0.92 4.68 17.20
N LEU A 37 -0.25 5.39 16.29
CA LEU A 37 1.04 6.03 16.58
C LEU A 37 0.90 7.11 17.66
N GLN A 38 -0.13 7.95 17.58
CA GLN A 38 -0.43 8.99 18.57
C GLN A 38 -0.72 8.41 19.96
N ALA A 39 -1.31 7.20 20.03
CA ALA A 39 -1.50 6.46 21.27
C ALA A 39 -0.19 5.87 21.85
N GLY A 40 0.95 6.07 21.19
CA GLY A 40 2.28 5.68 21.66
C GLY A 40 2.79 4.35 21.10
N HIS A 41 2.02 3.67 20.25
CA HIS A 41 2.45 2.44 19.60
C HIS A 41 3.39 2.75 18.43
N ASN A 42 4.69 2.77 18.71
CA ASN A 42 5.70 3.26 17.78
C ASN A 42 6.49 2.15 17.05
N VAL A 43 6.02 0.89 17.09
CA VAL A 43 6.67 -0.25 16.44
C VAL A 43 5.93 -0.58 15.14
N SER A 44 6.63 -0.57 14.00
CA SER A 44 6.02 -0.98 12.73
C SER A 44 5.62 -2.46 12.78
N GLY A 45 4.46 -2.81 12.22
CA GLY A 45 3.92 -4.15 12.36
C GLY A 45 2.50 -4.28 11.84
N ILE A 46 1.88 -5.43 12.09
CA ILE A 46 0.48 -5.66 11.73
C ILE A 46 -0.40 -5.19 12.87
N TYR A 47 -1.39 -4.36 12.55
CA TYR A 47 -2.39 -3.83 13.48
C TYR A 47 -3.79 -4.03 12.88
N THR A 48 -4.81 -4.02 13.74
CA THR A 48 -6.20 -3.93 13.32
C THR A 48 -6.67 -2.49 13.52
N ILE A 49 -7.18 -1.88 12.46
CA ILE A 49 -7.78 -0.53 12.46
C ILE A 49 -9.29 -0.63 12.21
N PHE A 50 -10.05 0.38 12.62
CA PHE A 50 -11.51 0.46 12.52
C PHE A 50 -11.99 1.73 11.78
N PRO A 51 -11.57 1.96 10.53
CA PRO A 51 -12.09 3.07 9.73
C PRO A 51 -13.59 2.86 9.41
N ALA A 52 -14.28 3.91 8.98
CA ALA A 52 -15.69 3.78 8.62
C ALA A 52 -15.93 2.69 7.57
N GLY A 53 -16.98 1.90 7.77
CA GLY A 53 -17.28 0.74 6.93
C GLY A 53 -16.59 -0.56 7.36
N PHE A 54 -15.65 -0.53 8.31
CA PHE A 54 -14.93 -1.69 8.82
C PHE A 54 -15.29 -2.02 10.27
N ASN A 55 -16.56 -2.35 10.51
CA ASN A 55 -17.07 -2.67 11.86
C ASN A 55 -16.36 -3.88 12.50
N ASP A 56 -15.93 -4.85 11.69
CA ASP A 56 -15.19 -6.04 12.14
C ASP A 56 -13.67 -5.81 12.21
N GLY A 57 -13.21 -4.61 11.85
CA GLY A 57 -11.80 -4.22 11.77
C GLY A 57 -11.10 -4.66 10.48
N LEU A 58 -10.10 -3.89 10.08
CA LEU A 58 -9.23 -4.15 8.94
C LEU A 58 -7.81 -4.39 9.43
N GLN A 59 -7.23 -5.56 9.09
CA GLN A 59 -5.81 -5.81 9.36
C GLN A 59 -4.95 -5.09 8.33
N VAL A 60 -3.98 -4.31 8.81
CA VAL A 60 -3.05 -3.54 7.97
C VAL A 60 -1.64 -3.65 8.51
N ASN A 61 -0.65 -3.43 7.64
CA ASN A 61 0.72 -3.20 8.10
C ASN A 61 0.90 -1.70 8.32
N CYS A 62 1.18 -1.28 9.55
CA CYS A 62 1.49 0.10 9.89
C CYS A 62 3.00 0.33 9.86
N ASP A 63 3.43 1.32 9.08
CA ASP A 63 4.78 1.85 9.13
C ASP A 63 4.82 3.06 10.08
N MET A 64 5.41 2.83 11.26
CA MET A 64 5.51 3.80 12.35
C MET A 64 6.84 4.57 12.35
N LYS A 65 7.64 4.46 11.28
CA LYS A 65 9.02 4.99 11.24
C LYS A 65 9.27 5.90 10.05
N SER A 66 8.84 5.50 8.85
CA SER A 66 9.09 6.30 7.66
C SER A 66 8.37 7.64 7.75
N ASP A 67 9.13 8.73 7.56
CA ASP A 67 8.60 10.10 7.42
C ASP A 67 7.55 10.48 8.48
N GLY A 68 7.92 10.37 9.76
CA GLY A 68 7.02 10.66 10.87
C GLY A 68 6.11 9.50 11.30
N GLY A 69 5.94 8.48 10.46
CA GLY A 69 5.15 7.28 10.78
C GLY A 69 3.64 7.47 10.65
N GLY A 70 2.87 6.47 11.08
CA GLY A 70 1.40 6.50 11.03
C GLY A 70 0.83 6.04 9.69
N TRP A 71 1.67 5.43 8.85
CA TRP A 71 1.30 5.07 7.50
C TRP A 71 0.67 3.67 7.41
N ILE A 72 -0.45 3.54 6.70
CA ILE A 72 -0.99 2.27 6.25
C ILE A 72 -0.22 1.82 5.00
N VAL A 73 0.46 0.68 5.05
CA VAL A 73 1.11 0.13 3.85
C VAL A 73 0.06 -0.58 2.99
N ILE A 74 -0.08 -0.15 1.74
CA ILE A 74 -1.08 -0.69 0.80
C ILE A 74 -0.50 -1.68 -0.21
N GLN A 75 0.80 -1.56 -0.45
CA GLN A 75 1.54 -2.49 -1.28
C GLN A 75 2.99 -2.54 -0.82
N ARG A 76 3.56 -3.75 -0.79
CA ARG A 76 5.01 -3.95 -0.57
C ARG A 76 5.60 -4.95 -1.55
N ARG A 77 6.74 -4.58 -2.11
CA ARG A 77 7.60 -5.32 -3.05
C ARG A 77 9.03 -5.28 -2.52
N GLN A 78 9.66 -6.43 -2.28
CA GLN A 78 10.97 -6.52 -1.64
C GLN A 78 11.84 -7.70 -2.09
N ASP A 79 11.24 -8.82 -2.50
CA ASP A 79 11.95 -10.08 -2.71
C ASP A 79 11.38 -10.94 -3.87
N GLY A 80 10.23 -10.60 -4.43
CA GLY A 80 9.55 -11.35 -5.49
C GLY A 80 8.91 -12.66 -5.02
N SER A 81 8.66 -12.82 -3.71
CA SER A 81 7.97 -13.98 -3.14
C SER A 81 6.52 -14.10 -3.55
N VAL A 82 5.88 -13.00 -3.95
CA VAL A 82 4.50 -12.96 -4.41
C VAL A 82 4.45 -12.57 -5.88
N ASP A 83 3.73 -13.36 -6.68
CA ASP A 83 3.41 -13.00 -8.05
C ASP A 83 2.22 -12.04 -8.09
N PHE A 84 2.45 -10.87 -8.70
CA PHE A 84 1.44 -9.83 -8.89
C PHE A 84 0.85 -9.86 -10.31
N TYR A 85 1.35 -10.70 -11.22
CA TYR A 85 1.00 -10.61 -12.64
C TYR A 85 0.47 -11.92 -13.23
N ARG A 86 1.28 -12.98 -13.24
CA ARG A 86 0.97 -14.17 -14.05
C ARG A 86 -0.30 -14.88 -13.57
N THR A 87 -0.45 -14.96 -12.27
CA THR A 87 -1.52 -15.69 -11.59
C THR A 87 -2.70 -14.80 -11.19
N ARG A 88 -2.48 -13.48 -11.06
CA ARG A 88 -3.51 -12.56 -10.54
C ARG A 88 -4.54 -12.15 -11.58
N ASN A 89 -5.81 -12.13 -11.16
CA ASN A 89 -6.96 -11.72 -11.95
C ASN A 89 -7.68 -10.54 -11.28
N TRP A 90 -8.79 -10.07 -11.87
CA TRP A 90 -9.57 -8.97 -11.29
C TRP A 90 -9.96 -9.26 -9.83
N ALA A 91 -10.55 -10.43 -9.57
CA ALA A 91 -11.04 -10.81 -8.24
C ALA A 91 -9.94 -10.83 -7.18
N ASP A 92 -8.73 -11.31 -7.51
CA ASP A 92 -7.56 -11.25 -6.62
C ASP A 92 -7.25 -9.81 -6.21
N TYR A 93 -7.28 -8.88 -7.16
CA TYR A 93 -7.00 -7.47 -6.89
C TYR A 93 -8.13 -6.77 -6.12
N GLN A 94 -9.38 -7.22 -6.24
CA GLN A 94 -10.48 -6.71 -5.43
C GLN A 94 -10.24 -7.01 -3.94
N VAL A 95 -9.99 -8.28 -3.61
CA VAL A 95 -9.88 -8.75 -2.22
C VAL A 95 -8.49 -8.53 -1.61
N GLY A 96 -7.44 -8.43 -2.42
CA GLY A 96 -6.06 -8.38 -1.94
C GLY A 96 -5.39 -9.75 -1.86
N PHE A 97 -4.07 -9.76 -1.79
CA PHE A 97 -3.28 -11.00 -1.78
C PHE A 97 -1.89 -10.79 -1.20
N GLY A 98 -1.23 -11.90 -0.84
CA GLY A 98 0.10 -11.91 -0.25
C GLY A 98 0.08 -11.94 1.27
N SER A 99 1.14 -11.45 1.91
CA SER A 99 1.27 -11.38 3.36
C SER A 99 1.57 -9.96 3.82
N LEU A 100 0.81 -9.45 4.79
CA LEU A 100 1.07 -8.14 5.42
C LEU A 100 2.46 -8.04 6.07
N SER A 101 3.11 -9.17 6.40
CA SER A 101 4.49 -9.23 6.90
C SER A 101 5.55 -9.32 5.79
N GLY A 102 5.15 -9.47 4.53
CA GLY A 102 6.04 -9.65 3.37
C GLY A 102 5.56 -8.83 2.17
N GLU A 103 5.54 -9.44 0.98
CA GLU A 103 4.95 -8.83 -0.20
C GLU A 103 3.43 -9.01 -0.23
N PHE A 104 2.70 -7.94 -0.55
CA PHE A 104 1.24 -7.99 -0.64
C PHE A 104 0.64 -6.83 -1.42
N TRP A 105 -0.64 -6.99 -1.77
CA TRP A 105 -1.57 -5.98 -2.22
C TRP A 105 -2.75 -5.95 -1.25
N LEU A 106 -3.09 -4.78 -0.69
CA LEU A 106 -4.14 -4.67 0.34
C LEU A 106 -5.55 -4.99 -0.17
N GLY A 107 -5.80 -4.83 -1.47
CA GLY A 107 -7.11 -5.05 -2.08
C GLY A 107 -7.81 -3.75 -2.46
N ASN A 108 -8.35 -3.70 -3.67
CA ASN A 108 -8.99 -2.51 -4.22
C ASN A 108 -10.27 -2.13 -3.47
N ASP A 109 -11.02 -3.12 -2.95
CA ASP A 109 -12.21 -2.85 -2.14
C ASP A 109 -11.83 -2.13 -0.84
N ASN A 110 -10.71 -2.52 -0.24
CA ASN A 110 -10.17 -1.85 0.94
C ASN A 110 -9.72 -0.42 0.61
N LEU A 111 -8.97 -0.22 -0.48
CA LEU A 111 -8.51 1.12 -0.89
C LEU A 111 -9.66 2.07 -1.23
N ARG A 112 -10.65 1.57 -1.98
CA ARG A 112 -11.85 2.33 -2.29
C ARG A 112 -12.59 2.71 -1.01
N SER A 113 -12.84 1.74 -0.13
CA SER A 113 -13.55 1.99 1.11
C SER A 113 -12.81 2.98 2.01
N LEU A 114 -11.48 2.88 2.13
CA LEU A 114 -10.68 3.83 2.91
C LEU A 114 -10.73 5.25 2.34
N THR A 115 -10.55 5.39 1.03
CA THR A 115 -10.27 6.70 0.39
C THR A 115 -11.49 7.39 -0.21
N GLU A 116 -12.58 6.66 -0.50
CA GLU A 116 -13.82 7.24 -1.03
C GLU A 116 -14.70 7.83 0.07
N THR A 117 -14.68 7.26 1.28
CA THR A 117 -15.67 7.60 2.31
C THR A 117 -15.23 8.67 3.31
N GLU A 118 -13.96 8.73 3.70
CA GLU A 118 -13.52 9.59 4.80
C GLU A 118 -12.19 10.31 4.57
N GLY A 119 -12.19 11.62 4.82
CA GLY A 119 -10.98 12.43 4.93
C GLY A 119 -10.22 12.64 3.62
N LYS A 120 -9.07 13.29 3.72
CA LYS A 120 -8.10 13.38 2.63
C LYS A 120 -7.00 12.38 2.87
N TRP A 121 -6.54 11.74 1.82
CA TRP A 121 -5.48 10.74 1.91
C TRP A 121 -4.27 11.20 1.14
N GLN A 122 -3.13 11.13 1.81
CA GLN A 122 -1.82 11.30 1.21
C GLN A 122 -1.29 9.93 0.76
N LEU A 123 -0.81 9.84 -0.47
CA LEU A 123 -0.08 8.68 -0.99
C LEU A 123 1.42 8.97 -0.94
N ARG A 124 2.19 8.07 -0.32
CA ARG A 124 3.66 8.04 -0.37
C ARG A 124 4.15 6.77 -1.05
N ILE A 125 5.10 6.94 -1.97
CA ILE A 125 5.74 5.86 -2.72
C ILE A 125 7.23 5.91 -2.46
N ASP A 126 7.81 4.86 -1.88
CA ASP A 126 9.25 4.71 -1.69
C ASP A 126 9.79 3.60 -2.60
N LEU A 127 10.88 3.89 -3.31
CA LEU A 127 11.47 3.04 -4.35
C LEU A 127 12.95 2.78 -4.06
N GLU A 128 13.43 1.58 -4.38
CA GLU A 128 14.84 1.20 -4.32
C GLU A 128 15.22 0.42 -5.60
N ASP A 129 16.33 0.79 -6.25
CA ASP A 129 16.85 0.08 -7.41
C ASP A 129 17.84 -1.04 -7.03
N TRP A 130 18.45 -1.68 -8.03
CA TRP A 130 19.44 -2.75 -7.82
C TRP A 130 20.83 -2.27 -7.36
N GLU A 131 21.08 -0.96 -7.44
CA GLU A 131 22.30 -0.30 -6.98
C GLU A 131 22.12 0.31 -5.58
N ASN A 132 20.96 0.09 -4.94
CA ASN A 132 20.51 0.64 -3.65
C ASN A 132 20.31 2.17 -3.66
N ASN A 133 20.12 2.77 -4.83
CA ASN A 133 19.65 4.14 -4.94
C ASN A 133 18.17 4.18 -4.53
N THR A 134 17.77 5.23 -3.83
CA THR A 134 16.40 5.42 -3.35
C THR A 134 15.77 6.68 -3.94
N ALA A 135 14.47 6.63 -4.17
CA ALA A 135 13.66 7.76 -4.59
C ALA A 135 12.26 7.65 -3.99
N TRP A 136 11.58 8.78 -3.85
CA TRP A 136 10.22 8.81 -3.32
C TRP A 136 9.35 9.85 -4.01
N ALA A 137 8.05 9.58 -4.06
CA ALA A 137 7.01 10.48 -4.55
C ALA A 137 5.86 10.58 -3.55
N GLU A 138 5.31 11.78 -3.41
CA GLU A 138 4.14 12.05 -2.57
C GLU A 138 3.06 12.80 -3.33
N TYR A 139 1.81 12.46 -3.02
CA TYR A 139 0.59 13.09 -3.53
C TYR A 139 -0.34 13.38 -2.36
N ASP A 140 -0.66 14.65 -2.10
CA ASP A 140 -1.45 15.06 -0.94
C ASP A 140 -2.97 14.89 -1.12
N ASP A 141 -3.40 14.47 -2.31
CA ASP A 141 -4.80 14.17 -2.62
C ASP A 141 -4.86 12.90 -3.47
N PHE A 142 -5.00 11.76 -2.80
CA PHE A 142 -5.15 10.44 -3.39
C PHE A 142 -6.51 9.85 -3.07
N GLN A 143 -7.16 9.30 -4.10
CA GLN A 143 -8.42 8.59 -3.93
C GLN A 143 -8.58 7.49 -4.98
N ILE A 144 -9.18 6.38 -4.55
CA ILE A 144 -9.71 5.33 -5.43
C ILE A 144 -11.22 5.36 -5.31
N HIS A 145 -11.94 5.54 -6.43
CA HIS A 145 -13.39 5.70 -6.39
C HIS A 145 -14.13 4.93 -7.50
N GLY A 146 -15.43 4.72 -7.30
CA GLY A 146 -16.30 4.01 -8.26
C GLY A 146 -16.01 2.53 -8.44
N ASP A 147 -16.87 1.85 -9.21
CA ASP A 147 -16.90 0.37 -9.31
C ASP A 147 -15.74 -0.24 -10.10
N ASN A 148 -15.04 0.58 -10.89
CA ASN A 148 -13.85 0.18 -11.64
C ASN A 148 -12.55 0.71 -11.02
N TYR A 149 -12.60 1.16 -9.76
CA TYR A 149 -11.45 1.66 -8.99
C TYR A 149 -10.67 2.74 -9.76
N THR A 150 -11.36 3.83 -10.10
CA THR A 150 -10.76 4.96 -10.81
C THR A 150 -9.75 5.65 -9.91
N LEU A 151 -8.55 5.90 -10.43
CA LEU A 151 -7.50 6.64 -9.74
C LEU A 151 -7.78 8.14 -9.81
N GLN A 152 -7.76 8.81 -8.66
CA GLN A 152 -7.61 10.25 -8.54
C GLN A 152 -6.31 10.56 -7.79
N VAL A 153 -5.45 11.36 -8.40
CA VAL A 153 -4.21 11.88 -7.80
C VAL A 153 -4.01 13.34 -8.15
N ASN A 154 -3.84 14.18 -7.13
CA ASN A 154 -3.49 15.57 -7.29
C ASN A 154 -2.40 15.97 -6.27
N SER A 155 -1.98 17.24 -6.32
CA SER A 155 -1.09 17.83 -5.32
C SER A 155 0.24 17.07 -5.15
N TYR A 156 0.93 16.83 -6.26
CA TYR A 156 2.28 16.24 -6.24
C TYR A 156 3.25 17.11 -5.41
N ASN A 157 3.92 16.50 -4.43
CA ASN A 157 4.89 17.20 -3.59
C ASN A 157 6.16 17.50 -4.40
N THR A 158 6.46 18.78 -4.62
CA THR A 158 7.63 19.22 -5.41
C THR A 158 8.98 18.91 -4.76
N ARG A 159 9.00 18.49 -3.49
CA ARG A 159 10.20 17.99 -2.79
C ARG A 159 10.47 16.51 -3.05
N SER A 160 9.53 15.81 -3.69
CA SER A 160 9.70 14.43 -4.14
C SER A 160 10.96 14.27 -4.97
N THR A 161 11.61 13.12 -4.83
CA THR A 161 12.88 12.80 -5.49
C THR A 161 12.72 11.87 -6.68
N ALA A 162 11.60 11.15 -6.75
CA ALA A 162 11.16 10.47 -7.96
C ALA A 162 10.52 11.48 -8.94
N GLY A 163 10.28 11.10 -10.19
CA GLY A 163 9.54 11.92 -11.15
C GLY A 163 8.02 11.76 -10.97
N ASP A 164 7.26 12.81 -11.30
CA ASP A 164 5.79 12.77 -11.26
C ASP A 164 5.22 11.92 -12.41
N SER A 165 5.15 10.61 -12.17
CA SER A 165 4.69 9.65 -13.17
C SER A 165 3.20 9.31 -12.98
N LEU A 166 2.68 9.40 -11.76
CA LEU A 166 1.31 8.95 -11.45
C LEU A 166 0.24 9.95 -11.93
N THR A 167 0.57 11.25 -12.02
CA THR A 167 -0.35 12.27 -12.56
C THR A 167 -0.79 11.96 -13.99
N TYR A 168 0.05 11.30 -14.81
CA TYR A 168 -0.33 10.85 -16.15
C TYR A 168 -1.43 9.78 -16.16
N HIS A 169 -1.63 9.09 -15.04
CA HIS A 169 -2.66 8.07 -14.86
C HIS A 169 -3.92 8.60 -14.13
N ASN A 170 -3.96 9.91 -13.82
CA ASN A 170 -5.10 10.52 -13.15
C ASN A 170 -6.38 10.34 -13.99
N GLY A 171 -7.46 9.87 -13.36
CA GLY A 171 -8.73 9.55 -13.99
C GLY A 171 -8.78 8.23 -14.78
N MET A 172 -7.72 7.40 -14.73
CA MET A 172 -7.73 6.07 -15.34
C MET A 172 -8.40 5.04 -14.43
N MET A 173 -9.13 4.09 -15.04
CA MET A 173 -9.72 2.95 -14.34
C MET A 173 -8.71 1.82 -14.16
N PHE A 174 -8.86 1.04 -13.09
CA PHE A 174 -8.03 -0.14 -12.86
C PHE A 174 -8.30 -1.18 -13.95
N SER A 175 -7.25 -1.87 -14.40
CA SER A 175 -7.37 -2.94 -15.40
C SER A 175 -6.55 -4.15 -14.97
N THR A 176 -6.98 -5.34 -15.37
CA THR A 176 -6.26 -6.61 -15.16
C THR A 176 -6.26 -7.42 -16.45
N LYS A 177 -5.50 -8.51 -16.51
CA LYS A 177 -5.39 -9.36 -17.71
C LYS A 177 -6.75 -9.89 -18.21
N ASP A 178 -7.71 -10.03 -17.31
CA ASP A 178 -9.05 -10.59 -17.52
C ASP A 178 -10.17 -9.54 -17.45
N ARG A 179 -9.86 -8.27 -17.14
CA ARG A 179 -10.81 -7.15 -17.21
C ARG A 179 -10.11 -5.89 -17.69
N ASP A 180 -10.41 -5.54 -18.94
CA ASP A 180 -9.88 -4.36 -19.62
C ASP A 180 -10.83 -3.17 -19.41
N ASN A 181 -10.35 -2.15 -18.70
CA ASN A 181 -11.03 -0.87 -18.54
C ASN A 181 -10.16 0.28 -19.07
N ASP A 182 -9.15 -0.01 -19.91
CA ASP A 182 -8.30 1.01 -20.50
C ASP A 182 -9.00 1.72 -21.69
N LYS A 183 -8.55 2.94 -22.03
CA LYS A 183 -9.13 3.76 -23.10
C LYS A 183 -8.48 3.51 -24.46
N ASP A 184 -7.52 2.59 -24.57
CA ASP A 184 -6.81 2.31 -25.83
C ASP A 184 -7.43 1.06 -26.47
N SER A 185 -7.79 1.14 -27.76
CA SER A 185 -8.26 -0.03 -28.51
C SER A 185 -7.18 -1.11 -28.69
N ARG A 186 -5.94 -0.81 -28.31
CA ARG A 186 -4.84 -1.74 -28.15
C ARG A 186 -4.71 -2.08 -26.66
N VAL A 187 -5.20 -3.27 -26.30
CA VAL A 187 -5.16 -3.89 -24.97
C VAL A 187 -3.83 -3.61 -24.24
N CYS A 188 -3.74 -2.50 -23.49
CA CYS A 188 -2.54 -2.12 -22.77
C CYS A 188 -2.32 -3.09 -21.61
N ALA A 189 -3.39 -3.71 -21.09
CA ALA A 189 -3.30 -4.82 -20.14
C ALA A 189 -2.53 -6.06 -20.66
N ARG A 190 -2.37 -6.23 -21.99
CA ARG A 190 -1.57 -7.31 -22.60
C ARG A 190 -0.15 -6.90 -22.94
N LEU A 191 0.10 -5.61 -23.20
CA LEU A 191 1.40 -5.09 -23.64
C LEU A 191 2.21 -4.44 -22.51
N HIS A 192 1.53 -3.94 -21.46
CA HIS A 192 2.14 -3.34 -20.28
C HIS A 192 1.88 -4.24 -19.08
N VAL A 193 2.99 -4.63 -18.44
CA VAL A 193 3.04 -5.56 -17.32
C VAL A 193 2.23 -5.01 -16.13
N ALA A 194 1.16 -5.73 -15.78
CA ALA A 194 0.33 -5.56 -14.59
C ALA A 194 -0.49 -4.26 -14.50
N ALA A 195 -1.50 -4.28 -13.63
CA ALA A 195 -2.55 -3.29 -13.48
C ALA A 195 -2.11 -1.83 -13.63
N THR A 196 -2.75 -1.13 -14.56
CA THR A 196 -2.17 -0.02 -15.33
C THR A 196 -1.82 1.24 -14.55
N PHE A 197 -2.49 1.57 -13.43
CA PHE A 197 -2.10 2.75 -12.64
C PHE A 197 -1.28 2.43 -11.38
N MET A 198 -1.42 1.23 -10.80
CA MET A 198 -0.58 0.77 -9.69
C MET A 198 0.71 0.11 -10.16
N ALA A 199 0.93 0.06 -11.48
CA ALA A 199 2.19 -0.29 -12.12
C ALA A 199 3.40 0.38 -11.46
N LEU A 200 3.23 1.61 -10.90
CA LEU A 200 4.29 2.37 -10.23
C LEU A 200 4.97 1.62 -9.06
N CYS A 201 4.22 0.87 -8.27
CA CYS A 201 4.79 0.00 -7.22
C CYS A 201 4.94 -1.46 -7.69
N LEU A 202 4.24 -1.89 -8.76
CA LEU A 202 4.20 -3.28 -9.23
C LEU A 202 5.42 -3.73 -10.04
N LEU A 203 6.20 -2.80 -10.61
CA LEU A 203 7.32 -3.11 -11.49
C LEU A 203 8.59 -3.55 -10.74
N ILE A 204 8.57 -4.70 -10.06
CA ILE A 204 9.79 -5.48 -9.84
C ILE A 204 10.10 -6.22 -11.15
N THR A 205 11.10 -5.78 -11.91
CA THR A 205 11.62 -6.56 -13.04
C THR A 205 12.81 -7.43 -12.60
N LYS A 206 12.52 -8.56 -11.95
CA LYS A 206 13.48 -9.67 -11.91
C LYS A 206 13.49 -10.32 -13.30
N ASN A 207 14.45 -9.90 -14.14
CA ASN A 207 14.91 -10.58 -15.37
C ASN A 207 13.86 -11.36 -16.19
N ASN A 208 13.25 -10.72 -17.21
CA ASN A 208 12.94 -11.34 -18.52
C ASN A 208 12.23 -10.43 -19.55
N ALA A 209 12.44 -9.11 -19.51
CA ALA A 209 12.11 -8.25 -20.64
C ALA A 209 13.40 -7.61 -21.11
N SER A 210 13.86 -8.03 -22.29
CA SER A 210 15.00 -7.46 -23.00
C SER A 210 14.69 -6.00 -23.37
N TYR A 211 14.84 -5.07 -22.42
CA TYR A 211 14.86 -3.64 -22.72
C TYR A 211 16.25 -3.10 -22.41
N HIS A 212 16.85 -2.56 -23.47
CA HIS A 212 18.20 -2.04 -23.54
C HIS A 212 18.49 -1.02 -22.44
N ASN A 213 19.72 -1.11 -21.90
CA ASN A 213 20.44 -0.14 -21.08
C ASN A 213 19.76 1.24 -20.93
N GLY A 214 19.09 1.44 -19.79
CA GLY A 214 18.69 2.75 -19.29
C GLY A 214 19.17 2.89 -17.85
N MET A 215 20.33 3.51 -17.69
CA MET A 215 20.94 3.87 -16.41
C MET A 215 20.01 4.84 -15.66
N MET A 216 19.92 4.74 -14.33
CA MET A 216 19.34 5.80 -13.50
C MET A 216 20.16 7.07 -13.71
N ARG A 217 19.78 7.90 -14.68
CA ARG A 217 20.22 9.29 -14.67
C ARG A 217 19.39 9.99 -13.63
N SER A 218 20.04 10.32 -12.52
CA SER A 218 19.72 11.49 -11.71
C SER A 218 19.27 12.59 -12.68
N THR A 219 17.97 12.88 -12.73
CA THR A 219 17.48 14.05 -13.43
C THR A 219 17.85 15.26 -12.59
N LYS A 220 19.14 15.62 -12.60
CA LYS A 220 19.46 17.04 -12.65
C LYS A 220 18.75 17.56 -13.89
N ALA A 221 17.94 18.59 -13.67
CA ALA A 221 17.19 19.31 -14.68
C ALA A 221 18.09 19.67 -15.87
N THR A 222 18.07 18.85 -16.92
CA THR A 222 18.46 19.10 -18.31
C THR A 222 18.52 17.74 -18.99
N ASP A 223 17.46 17.29 -19.64
CA ASP A 223 17.54 16.46 -20.85
C ASP A 223 16.14 16.39 -21.47
N ASN A 224 16.06 16.87 -22.70
CA ASN A 224 14.87 17.21 -23.47
C ASN A 224 14.36 15.98 -24.25
N GLU A 225 13.95 14.91 -23.57
CA GLU A 225 13.34 13.73 -24.23
C GLU A 225 11.91 13.49 -23.75
N ASN A 226 10.96 13.77 -24.65
CA ASN A 226 9.51 13.59 -24.52
C ASN A 226 9.08 12.11 -24.49
N SER A 227 9.56 11.32 -23.54
CA SER A 227 9.02 9.99 -23.26
C SER A 227 9.12 9.69 -21.77
N PRO A 228 7.99 9.61 -21.03
CA PRO A 228 8.02 9.29 -19.62
C PRO A 228 8.44 7.83 -19.50
N ASN A 229 9.71 7.59 -19.21
CA ASN A 229 10.25 6.26 -18.95
C ASN A 229 9.66 5.73 -17.64
N LEU A 230 8.45 5.17 -17.73
CA LEU A 230 7.71 4.44 -16.69
C LEU A 230 8.39 3.12 -16.27
N CYS A 231 9.59 2.84 -16.77
CA CYS A 231 10.27 1.55 -16.69
C CYS A 231 11.66 1.68 -16.08
N ALA A 232 11.78 2.32 -14.91
CA ALA A 232 12.99 2.18 -14.10
C ALA A 232 13.05 0.75 -13.52
N ARG A 233 14.24 0.14 -13.51
CA ARG A 233 14.45 -1.22 -13.00
C ARG A 233 14.47 -1.20 -11.48
N GLN A 234 13.29 -1.28 -10.84
CA GLN A 234 13.18 -1.27 -9.39
C GLN A 234 13.42 -2.67 -8.81
N ARG A 235 14.10 -2.72 -7.66
CA ARG A 235 14.28 -3.93 -6.86
C ARG A 235 13.22 -4.03 -5.76
N LYS A 236 12.91 -2.92 -5.11
CA LYS A 236 11.91 -2.81 -4.04
C LYS A 236 11.02 -1.59 -4.25
N GLY A 237 9.79 -1.68 -3.74
CA GLY A 237 8.82 -0.59 -3.77
C GLY A 237 7.81 -0.75 -2.64
N THR A 238 7.49 0.35 -1.95
CA THR A 238 6.44 0.36 -0.92
C THR A 238 5.53 1.56 -1.14
N CYS A 239 4.24 1.30 -1.25
CA CYS A 239 3.20 2.32 -1.35
C CYS A 239 2.44 2.39 -0.03
N ARG A 240 2.15 3.62 0.44
CA ARG A 240 1.56 3.89 1.75
C ARG A 240 0.52 4.99 1.70
N LEU A 241 -0.48 4.89 2.57
CA LEU A 241 -1.51 5.89 2.77
C LEU A 241 -1.44 6.47 4.18
N LEU A 242 -1.62 7.78 4.29
CA LEU A 242 -1.80 8.50 5.54
C LEU A 242 -3.07 9.34 5.44
N GLN A 243 -3.93 9.26 6.44
CA GLN A 243 -5.08 10.16 6.53
C GLN A 243 -4.59 11.52 7.04
N THR A 244 -5.05 12.60 6.39
CA THR A 244 -4.61 13.99 6.59
C THR A 244 -5.77 14.94 6.85
#